data_AF-A0A958Q043-F1
#
_entry.id   AF-A0A958Q043-F1
#
_cell.length_a   1.000
_cell.length_b   1.000
_cell.length_c   1.000
_cell.angle_alpha   90.00
_cell.angle_beta   90.00
_cell.angle_gamma   90.00
#
_symmetry.space_group_name_H-M   'P 1'
#
loop_
_entity.id
_entity.type
_entity.pdbx_description
1 polymer ?
#
loop_
_entity_poly.entity_id
_entity_poly.type
_entity_poly.pdbx_seq_one_letter_code
_entity_poly.pdbx_strand_id
1 'polypeptide(L)'
;AAVFHDVLIVLGIFSLTYKFMPFNMEIDQSFIAAILTVIGYSLNDTVIVFDRIREYFNEHTSWSFSKVINSSLNSTLGRTLNTSSTTLIVLIAIFLFGGDSIRGFMFALIVGIVVGTYSSLFIATPLMYDSVKTKEDKGLANKVKEDEVEPKEKKK
;
A
#
# COMPACT_ATOMS: atom_id res chain seq x y z
N ALA A 1 -5.55 -0.52 6.02
CA ALA A 1 -6.13 -1.66 5.28
C ALA A 1 -5.07 -2.38 4.44
N ALA A 2 -4.36 -1.69 3.53
CA ALA A 2 -3.30 -2.28 2.70
C ALA A 2 -2.22 -3.05 3.50
N VAL A 3 -1.59 -2.41 4.50
CA VAL A 3 -0.56 -3.07 5.33
C VAL A 3 -1.07 -4.29 6.09
N PHE A 4 -2.31 -4.24 6.61
CA PHE A 4 -2.91 -5.37 7.30
C PHE A 4 -3.11 -6.56 6.34
N HIS A 5 -3.56 -6.28 5.12
CA HIS A 5 -3.68 -7.28 4.06
C HIS A 5 -2.31 -7.89 3.72
N ASP A 6 -1.25 -7.09 3.62
CA ASP A 6 0.09 -7.56 3.29
C ASP A 6 0.64 -8.52 4.35
N VAL A 7 0.50 -8.16 5.63
CA VAL A 7 0.91 -9.01 6.75
C VAL A 7 0.10 -10.32 6.78
N LEU A 8 -1.20 -10.25 6.53
CA LEU A 8 -2.07 -11.43 6.52
C LEU A 8 -1.71 -12.38 5.38
N ILE A 9 -1.43 -11.87 4.18
CA ILE A 9 -0.97 -12.68 3.05
C ILE A 9 0.38 -13.30 3.33
N VAL A 10 1.36 -12.55 3.88
CA VAL A 10 2.67 -13.11 4.20
C VAL A 10 2.52 -14.25 5.21
N LEU A 11 1.75 -14.05 6.29
CA LEU A 11 1.47 -15.10 7.28
C LEU A 11 0.76 -16.31 6.65
N GLY A 12 -0.23 -16.06 5.78
CA GLY A 12 -1.00 -17.11 5.11
C GLY A 12 -0.14 -17.95 4.17
N ILE A 13 0.68 -17.32 3.33
CA ILE A 13 1.61 -18.01 2.43
C ILE A 13 2.65 -18.78 3.25
N PHE A 14 3.26 -18.13 4.24
CA PHE A 14 4.29 -18.75 5.07
C PHE A 14 3.77 -19.97 5.82
N SER A 15 2.54 -19.89 6.36
CA SER A 15 1.86 -20.99 7.02
C SER A 15 1.50 -22.13 6.06
N LEU A 16 1.02 -21.81 4.86
CA LEU A 16 0.68 -22.81 3.84
C LEU A 16 1.92 -23.55 3.33
N THR A 17 3.01 -22.84 3.10
CA THR A 17 4.25 -23.40 2.54
C THR A 17 5.14 -24.06 3.58
N TYR A 18 4.84 -23.90 4.88
CA TYR A 18 5.60 -24.49 6.00
C TYR A 18 5.85 -25.99 5.84
N LYS A 19 4.85 -26.74 5.31
CA LYS A 19 4.95 -28.19 5.13
C LYS A 19 5.62 -28.62 3.81
N PHE A 20 5.68 -27.72 2.84
CA PHE A 20 6.10 -28.04 1.46
C PHE A 20 7.56 -27.66 1.18
N MET A 21 8.07 -26.61 1.81
CA MET A 21 9.42 -26.11 1.52
C MET A 21 10.50 -26.97 2.20
N PRO A 22 11.64 -27.24 1.53
CA PRO A 22 12.71 -28.10 2.05
C PRO A 22 13.63 -27.42 3.09
N PHE A 23 13.26 -26.25 3.60
CA PHE A 23 14.06 -25.46 4.54
C PHE A 23 13.27 -25.10 5.78
N ASN A 24 13.99 -24.75 6.85
CA ASN A 24 13.37 -24.44 8.13
C ASN A 24 12.55 -23.13 8.01
N MET A 25 11.25 -23.22 8.31
CA MET A 25 10.29 -22.12 8.28
C MET A 25 9.74 -21.82 9.68
N GLU A 26 10.60 -21.81 10.70
CA GLU A 26 10.20 -21.46 12.06
C GLU A 26 9.80 -19.99 12.19
N ILE A 27 8.82 -19.74 13.06
CA ILE A 27 8.45 -18.40 13.51
C ILE A 27 9.39 -18.04 14.65
N ASP A 28 10.52 -17.42 14.29
CA ASP A 28 11.56 -16.99 15.22
C ASP A 28 11.68 -15.45 15.26
N GLN A 29 12.70 -14.93 15.95
CA GLN A 29 12.96 -13.49 15.99
C GLN A 29 13.27 -12.93 14.59
N SER A 30 13.92 -13.71 13.73
CA SER A 30 14.24 -13.33 12.36
C SER A 30 12.95 -13.13 11.56
N PHE A 31 11.96 -14.01 11.73
CA PHE A 31 10.65 -13.89 11.11
C PHE A 31 9.94 -12.58 11.51
N ILE A 32 9.95 -12.22 12.79
CA ILE A 32 9.36 -10.94 13.26
C ILE A 32 10.07 -9.75 12.62
N ALA A 33 11.40 -9.80 12.50
CA ALA A 33 12.17 -8.76 11.81
C ALA A 33 11.80 -8.66 10.31
N ALA A 34 11.50 -9.79 9.65
CA ALA A 34 11.04 -9.78 8.26
C ALA A 34 9.70 -9.06 8.13
N ILE A 35 8.73 -9.38 8.98
CA ILE A 35 7.42 -8.72 8.98
C ILE A 35 7.55 -7.22 9.21
N LEU A 36 8.37 -6.79 10.18
CA LEU A 36 8.61 -5.38 10.43
C LEU A 36 9.21 -4.67 9.21
N THR A 37 10.13 -5.34 8.52
CA THR A 37 10.74 -4.84 7.28
C THR A 37 9.72 -4.71 6.15
N VAL A 38 8.85 -5.70 5.98
CA VAL A 38 7.78 -5.69 4.96
C VAL A 38 6.78 -4.57 5.22
N ILE A 39 6.40 -4.34 6.48
CA ILE A 39 5.56 -3.20 6.86
C ILE A 39 6.24 -1.89 6.47
N GLY A 40 7.56 -1.75 6.73
CA GLY A 40 8.35 -0.59 6.33
C GLY A 40 8.34 -0.34 4.81
N TYR A 41 8.57 -1.38 4.01
CA TYR A 41 8.53 -1.27 2.54
C TYR A 41 7.14 -0.91 2.00
N SER A 42 6.09 -1.58 2.47
CA SER A 42 4.71 -1.33 2.04
C SER A 42 4.24 0.08 2.41
N LEU A 43 4.55 0.54 3.63
CA LEU A 43 4.22 1.90 4.07
C LEU A 43 4.98 2.96 3.26
N ASN A 44 6.27 2.75 3.02
CA ASN A 44 7.09 3.64 2.21
C ASN A 44 6.49 3.85 0.81
N ASP A 45 6.13 2.75 0.13
CA ASP A 45 5.57 2.83 -1.21
C ASP A 45 4.18 3.50 -1.21
N THR A 46 3.34 3.18 -0.21
CA THR A 46 2.01 3.77 -0.07
C THR A 46 2.07 5.29 0.12
N VAL A 47 2.98 5.79 0.96
CA VAL A 47 3.15 7.23 1.21
C VAL A 47 3.58 7.95 -0.07
N ILE A 48 4.55 7.41 -0.82
CA ILE A 48 5.02 8.01 -2.08
C ILE A 48 3.88 8.14 -3.10
N VAL A 49 3.06 7.10 -3.25
CA VAL A 49 1.90 7.10 -4.16
C VAL A 49 0.85 8.11 -3.70
N PHE A 50 0.54 8.14 -2.40
CA PHE A 50 -0.44 9.05 -1.83
C PHE A 50 -0.03 10.52 -1.94
N ASP A 51 1.23 10.81 -1.69
CA ASP A 51 1.77 12.16 -1.84
C ASP A 51 1.66 12.62 -3.29
N ARG A 52 2.00 11.76 -4.26
CA ARG A 52 1.88 12.08 -5.69
C ARG A 52 0.43 12.29 -6.14
N ILE A 53 -0.51 11.50 -5.62
CA ILE A 53 -1.94 11.69 -5.90
C ILE A 53 -2.41 13.04 -5.35
N ARG A 54 -2.00 13.38 -4.13
CA ARG A 54 -2.35 14.66 -3.50
C ARG A 54 -1.72 15.85 -4.23
N GLU A 55 -0.47 15.71 -4.68
CA GLU A 55 0.24 16.71 -5.50
C GLU A 55 -0.52 16.97 -6.81
N TYR A 56 -0.84 15.93 -7.58
CA TYR A 56 -1.57 16.07 -8.85
C TYR A 56 -3.00 16.59 -8.69
N PHE A 57 -3.67 16.24 -7.59
CA PHE A 57 -5.01 16.77 -7.30
C PHE A 57 -4.99 18.28 -7.07
N ASN A 58 -3.94 18.80 -6.41
CA ASN A 58 -3.77 20.23 -6.17
C ASN A 58 -3.32 20.98 -7.44
N GLU A 59 -2.42 20.40 -8.24
CA GLU A 59 -1.92 21.02 -9.48
C GLU A 59 -2.92 20.99 -10.64
N HIS A 60 -3.81 20.00 -10.67
CA HIS A 60 -4.73 19.77 -11.77
C HIS A 60 -6.19 19.70 -11.31
N THR A 61 -6.67 20.77 -10.68
CA THR A 61 -8.04 20.89 -10.14
C THR A 61 -9.15 20.69 -11.20
N SER A 62 -8.84 20.87 -12.48
CA SER A 62 -9.80 20.66 -13.59
C SER A 62 -9.83 19.22 -14.13
N TRP A 63 -8.93 18.34 -13.68
CA TRP A 63 -8.89 16.96 -14.16
C TRP A 63 -9.87 16.10 -13.39
N SER A 64 -10.55 15.19 -14.10
CA SER A 64 -11.36 14.14 -13.46
C SER A 64 -10.49 13.33 -12.51
N PHE A 65 -11.04 12.94 -11.37
CA PHE A 65 -10.32 12.21 -10.33
C PHE A 65 -9.63 10.91 -10.83
N SER A 66 -10.26 10.19 -11.76
CA SER A 66 -9.66 8.99 -12.40
C SER A 66 -8.41 9.31 -13.23
N LYS A 67 -8.38 10.49 -13.89
CA LYS A 67 -7.22 10.95 -14.66
C LYS A 67 -6.07 11.34 -13.74
N VAL A 68 -6.36 12.05 -12.65
CA VAL A 68 -5.39 12.38 -11.60
C VAL A 68 -4.72 11.10 -11.09
N ILE A 69 -5.52 10.13 -10.67
CA ILE A 69 -5.05 8.82 -10.20
C ILE A 69 -4.14 8.15 -11.23
N ASN A 70 -4.60 7.96 -12.46
CA ASN A 70 -3.84 7.21 -13.46
C ASN A 70 -2.50 7.90 -13.78
N SER A 71 -2.50 9.23 -13.89
CA SER A 71 -1.27 9.99 -14.11
C SER A 71 -0.32 9.93 -12.91
N SER A 72 -0.83 10.01 -11.68
CA SER A 72 -0.04 9.88 -10.46
C SER A 72 0.58 8.49 -10.32
N LEU A 73 -0.17 7.41 -10.60
CA LEU A 73 0.37 6.05 -10.61
C LEU A 73 1.46 5.92 -11.67
N ASN A 74 1.21 6.33 -12.91
CA ASN A 74 2.21 6.20 -13.98
C ASN A 74 3.52 6.95 -13.64
N SER A 75 3.43 8.10 -12.97
CA SER A 75 4.60 8.87 -12.52
C SER A 75 5.36 8.22 -11.36
N THR A 76 4.72 7.39 -10.52
CA THR A 76 5.34 6.77 -9.33
C THR A 76 5.69 5.30 -9.54
N LEU A 77 5.07 4.64 -10.51
CA LEU A 77 5.24 3.23 -10.83
C LEU A 77 6.70 2.90 -11.14
N GLY A 78 7.33 3.68 -12.02
CA GLY A 78 8.72 3.44 -12.40
C GLY A 78 9.68 3.52 -11.21
N ARG A 79 9.45 4.45 -10.28
CA ARG A 79 10.29 4.61 -9.08
C ARG A 79 10.08 3.46 -8.08
N THR A 80 8.82 3.18 -7.74
CA THR A 80 8.44 2.15 -6.75
C THR A 80 8.83 0.75 -7.21
N LEU A 81 8.56 0.42 -8.48
CA LEU A 81 8.98 -0.85 -9.07
C LEU A 81 10.50 -0.97 -9.15
N ASN A 82 11.23 0.09 -9.49
CA ASN A 82 12.69 0.01 -9.57
C ASN A 82 13.33 -0.22 -8.19
N THR A 83 12.85 0.48 -7.16
CA THR A 83 13.33 0.29 -5.78
C THR A 83 13.02 -1.12 -5.27
N SER A 84 11.79 -1.61 -5.43
CA SER A 84 11.42 -2.97 -5.01
C SER A 84 12.10 -4.06 -5.82
N SER A 85 12.32 -3.84 -7.12
CA SER A 85 13.02 -4.82 -7.98
C SER A 85 14.49 -4.94 -7.63
N THR A 86 15.18 -3.81 -7.37
CA THR A 86 16.59 -3.85 -6.97
C THR A 86 16.79 -4.56 -5.64
N THR A 87 15.89 -4.36 -4.68
CA THR A 87 15.93 -5.09 -3.40
C THR A 87 15.59 -6.56 -3.57
N LEU A 88 14.61 -6.90 -4.41
CA LEU A 88 14.28 -8.30 -4.75
C LEU A 88 15.46 -9.04 -5.39
N ILE A 89 16.19 -8.40 -6.30
CA ILE A 89 17.39 -9.01 -6.91
C ILE A 89 18.41 -9.39 -5.84
N VAL A 90 18.68 -8.49 -4.88
CA VAL A 90 19.59 -8.75 -3.76
C VAL A 90 19.08 -9.90 -2.89
N LEU A 91 17.79 -9.88 -2.53
CA LEU A 91 17.20 -10.92 -1.70
C LEU A 91 17.17 -12.29 -2.38
N ILE A 92 16.94 -12.34 -3.69
CA ILE A 92 17.01 -13.59 -4.47
C ILE A 92 18.43 -14.14 -4.47
N ALA A 93 19.45 -13.29 -4.65
CA ALA A 93 20.83 -13.72 -4.55
C ALA A 93 21.14 -14.31 -3.16
N ILE A 94 20.72 -13.63 -2.08
CA ILE A 94 20.89 -14.14 -0.71
C ILE A 94 20.08 -15.41 -0.48
N PHE A 95 18.89 -15.55 -1.07
CA PHE A 95 18.07 -16.75 -0.93
C PHE A 95 18.70 -17.97 -1.61
N LEU A 96 19.28 -17.80 -2.80
CA LEU A 96 19.92 -18.88 -3.55
C LEU A 96 21.26 -19.30 -2.93
N PHE A 97 22.11 -18.32 -2.61
CA PHE A 97 23.47 -18.55 -2.10
C PHE A 97 23.54 -18.63 -0.56
N GLY A 98 22.45 -18.28 0.13
CA GLY A 98 22.36 -18.34 1.58
C GLY A 98 22.17 -19.76 2.11
N GLY A 99 22.60 -19.96 3.35
CA GLY A 99 22.39 -21.22 4.08
C GLY A 99 20.94 -21.42 4.53
N ASP A 100 20.61 -22.66 4.89
CA ASP A 100 19.23 -23.04 5.24
C ASP A 100 18.67 -22.29 6.46
N SER A 101 19.53 -21.80 7.35
CA SER A 101 19.12 -21.04 8.54
C SER A 101 18.49 -19.68 8.22
N ILE A 102 18.79 -19.07 7.06
CA ILE A 102 18.25 -17.76 6.68
C ILE A 102 17.24 -17.82 5.53
N ARG A 103 17.04 -19.00 4.93
CA ARG A 103 16.15 -19.16 3.78
C ARG A 103 14.70 -18.86 4.10
N GLY A 104 14.20 -19.31 5.27
CA GLY A 104 12.86 -18.97 5.74
C GLY A 104 12.68 -17.45 5.90
N PHE A 105 13.65 -16.79 6.53
CA PHE A 105 13.68 -15.34 6.69
C PHE A 105 13.67 -14.58 5.34
N MET A 106 14.55 -14.97 4.41
CA MET A 106 14.60 -14.39 3.06
C MET A 106 13.32 -14.61 2.26
N PHE A 107 12.72 -15.81 2.38
CA PHE A 107 11.45 -16.12 1.74
C PHE A 107 10.32 -15.19 2.22
N ALA A 108 10.22 -14.95 3.53
CA ALA A 108 9.23 -14.03 4.09
C ALA A 108 9.41 -12.59 3.56
N LEU A 109 10.66 -12.12 3.43
CA LEU A 109 10.95 -10.80 2.85
C LEU A 109 10.58 -10.70 1.37
N ILE A 110 10.93 -11.72 0.58
CA ILE A 110 10.61 -11.74 -0.86
C ILE A 110 9.11 -11.69 -1.07
N VAL A 111 8.36 -12.58 -0.41
CA VAL A 111 6.89 -12.60 -0.52
C VAL A 111 6.30 -11.27 -0.06
N GLY A 112 6.77 -10.73 1.06
CA GLY A 112 6.24 -9.50 1.60
C GLY A 112 6.52 -8.26 0.75
N ILE A 113 7.70 -8.15 0.13
CA ILE A 113 8.00 -7.04 -0.79
C ILE A 113 7.14 -7.16 -2.05
N VAL A 114 6.99 -8.36 -2.63
CA VAL A 114 6.13 -8.56 -3.82
C VAL A 114 4.69 -8.16 -3.52
N VAL A 115 4.14 -8.65 -2.41
CA VAL A 115 2.75 -8.34 -2.00
C VAL A 115 2.61 -6.86 -1.64
N GLY A 116 3.57 -6.30 -0.90
CA GLY A 116 3.56 -4.91 -0.46
C GLY A 116 3.62 -3.92 -1.62
N THR A 117 4.48 -4.15 -2.61
CA THR A 117 4.57 -3.32 -3.81
C THR A 117 3.31 -3.43 -4.66
N TYR A 118 2.71 -4.62 -4.80
CA TYR A 118 1.42 -4.76 -5.47
C TYR A 118 0.29 -4.02 -4.73
N SER A 119 0.20 -4.20 -3.41
CA SER A 119 -0.83 -3.61 -2.56
C SER A 119 -0.77 -2.08 -2.53
N SER A 120 0.42 -1.50 -2.41
CA SER A 120 0.62 -0.05 -2.39
C SER A 120 0.23 0.62 -3.72
N LEU A 121 0.35 -0.07 -4.85
CA LEU A 121 -0.01 0.45 -6.16
C LEU A 121 -1.49 0.24 -6.51
N PHE A 122 -2.05 -0.95 -6.22
CA PHE A 122 -3.38 -1.33 -6.73
C PHE A 122 -4.49 -1.29 -5.67
N ILE A 123 -4.18 -1.46 -4.38
CA ILE A 123 -5.17 -1.42 -3.29
C ILE A 123 -5.27 -0.01 -2.69
N ALA A 124 -4.17 0.74 -2.68
CA ALA A 124 -4.15 2.09 -2.13
C ALA A 124 -5.03 3.07 -2.94
N THR A 125 -5.10 2.89 -4.25
CA THR A 125 -5.88 3.73 -5.18
C THR A 125 -7.40 3.73 -4.92
N PRO A 126 -8.09 2.57 -4.86
CA PRO A 126 -9.52 2.54 -4.54
C PRO A 126 -9.81 3.00 -3.11
N LEU A 127 -8.91 2.73 -2.15
CA LEU A 127 -9.06 3.26 -0.78
C LEU A 127 -9.04 4.80 -0.73
N MET A 128 -8.20 5.41 -1.56
CA MET A 128 -8.12 6.87 -1.66
C MET A 128 -9.35 7.44 -2.38
N TYR A 129 -9.82 6.76 -3.44
CA TYR A 129 -11.10 7.08 -4.11
C TYR A 129 -12.28 7.08 -3.13
N ASP A 130 -12.44 6.01 -2.35
CA ASP A 130 -13.52 5.90 -1.37
C ASP A 130 -13.40 6.94 -0.25
N SER A 131 -12.17 7.27 0.16
CA SER A 131 -11.91 8.29 1.19
C SER A 131 -12.25 9.71 0.71
N VAL A 132 -11.98 10.02 -0.57
CA VAL A 132 -12.31 11.33 -1.15
C VAL A 132 -13.80 11.44 -1.45
N LYS A 133 -14.42 10.41 -2.03
CA LYS A 133 -15.87 10.37 -2.26
C LYS A 133 -16.65 10.53 -0.96
N THR A 134 -16.23 9.85 0.11
CA THR A 134 -16.84 10.01 1.45
C THR A 134 -16.67 11.42 2.00
N LYS A 135 -15.58 12.14 1.66
CA LYS A 135 -15.38 13.53 2.07
C LYS A 135 -16.20 14.52 1.23
N GLU A 136 -16.37 14.28 -0.07
CA GLU A 136 -17.27 15.05 -0.93
C GLU A 136 -18.72 14.87 -0.51
N ASP A 137 -19.17 13.64 -0.25
CA ASP A 137 -20.53 13.36 0.26
C ASP A 137 -20.77 14.03 1.62
N LYS A 138 -19.79 14.01 2.53
CA LYS A 138 -19.86 14.73 3.82
C LYS A 138 -19.82 16.26 3.66
N GLY A 139 -19.09 16.76 2.66
CA GLY A 139 -19.02 18.19 2.34
C GLY A 139 -20.32 18.73 1.75
N LEU A 140 -20.95 17.98 0.84
CA LEU A 140 -22.30 18.30 0.34
C LEU A 140 -23.34 18.18 1.45
N ALA A 141 -23.29 17.14 2.28
CA ALA A 141 -24.23 16.98 3.40
C ALA A 141 -24.10 18.09 4.46
N ASN A 142 -22.92 18.65 4.67
CA ASN A 142 -22.72 19.79 5.55
C ASN A 142 -23.20 21.12 4.92
N LYS A 143 -22.97 21.34 3.62
CA LYS A 143 -23.53 22.52 2.91
C LYS A 143 -25.05 22.52 2.91
N VAL A 144 -25.68 21.38 2.62
CA VAL A 144 -27.15 21.25 2.66
C VAL A 144 -27.71 21.51 4.06
N LYS A 145 -26.98 21.13 5.13
CA LYS A 145 -27.37 21.44 6.52
C LYS A 145 -27.17 22.92 6.88
N GLU A 146 -26.13 23.58 6.38
CA GLU A 146 -25.96 25.03 6.55
C GLU A 146 -27.09 25.80 5.82
N ASP A 147 -27.43 25.38 4.60
CA ASP A 147 -28.49 25.99 3.77
C ASP A 147 -29.91 25.70 4.32
N GLU A 148 -30.15 24.55 4.98
CA GLU A 148 -31.42 24.23 5.66
C GLU A 148 -31.59 24.88 7.04
N VAL A 149 -30.50 25.29 7.70
CA VAL A 149 -30.54 26.04 8.96
C VAL A 149 -30.74 27.54 8.70
N GLU A 150 -30.38 28.05 7.51
CA GLU A 150 -30.53 29.45 7.11
C GLU A 150 -31.78 29.85 6.26
N PRO A 151 -32.98 29.24 6.36
CA PRO A 151 -34.18 29.85 5.79
C PRO A 151 -35.19 30.20 6.89
N LYS A 152 -35.17 31.46 7.39
CA LYS A 152 -36.37 32.30 7.64
C LYS A 152 -36.20 33.59 8.46
N GLU A 153 -35.01 34.10 8.79
CA GLU A 153 -34.95 35.33 9.61
C GLU A 153 -34.92 36.66 8.81
N LYS A 154 -34.87 36.63 7.48
CA LYS A 154 -34.90 37.85 6.64
C LYS A 154 -36.21 38.03 5.85
N LYS A 155 -37.36 37.96 6.53
CA LYS A 155 -38.61 38.58 6.05
C LYS A 155 -39.48 39.01 7.24
N LYS A 156 -39.19 40.18 7.78
CA LYS A 156 -40.19 41.11 8.35
C LYS A 156 -39.58 42.50 8.43
#